data_AF-A0A2E0QD37-F1
#
_entry.id   AF-A0A2E0QD37-F1
#
_cell.length_a   1.000
_cell.length_b   1.000
_cell.length_c   1.000
_cell.angle_alpha   90.00
_cell.angle_beta   90.00
_cell.angle_gamma   90.00
#
_symmetry.space_group_name_H-M   'P 1'
#
loop_
_entity.id
_entity.type
_entity.pdbx_description
1 polymer ?
#
loop_
_entity_poly.entity_id
_entity_poly.type
_entity_poly.pdbx_seq_one_letter_code
_entity_poly.pdbx_strand_id
1 'polypeptide(L)'
;MSDSNKPEDSVQANPYARYAKQAQTGISQREKEGQLLVKSAQAFQGLLDNWNQAKYEDIETAISYNRSLWTLFFERAEADAEQTALSKTIISLGHFVFQRSAQILAEKDHAQRKPMFEALINVNKQIASGLFK
;
A
#
# COMPACT_ATOMS: atom_id res chain seq x y z
N MET A 1 -41.15 17.57 40.00
CA MET A 1 -40.46 18.05 38.79
C MET A 1 -38.97 17.93 39.08
N SER A 2 -38.37 16.80 38.70
CA SER A 2 -36.95 16.51 38.87
C SER A 2 -36.48 15.58 37.76
N ASP A 3 -35.43 16.05 37.10
CA ASP A 3 -34.24 15.34 36.62
C ASP A 3 -34.26 14.45 35.36
N SER A 4 -33.46 14.96 34.41
CA SER A 4 -32.29 14.31 33.80
C SER A 4 -32.47 13.42 32.58
N ASN A 5 -32.10 14.06 31.47
CA ASN A 5 -31.54 13.51 30.25
C ASN A 5 -30.42 12.47 30.51
N LYS A 6 -30.50 11.31 29.85
CA LYS A 6 -29.31 10.54 29.42
C LYS A 6 -29.64 9.70 28.17
N PRO A 7 -28.87 9.81 27.06
CA PRO A 7 -28.97 8.92 25.91
C PRO A 7 -27.87 7.84 25.97
N GLU A 8 -28.18 6.58 25.64
CA GLU A 8 -27.24 5.45 25.41
C GLU A 8 -28.15 4.27 24.98
N ASP A 9 -27.96 3.50 23.91
CA ASP A 9 -26.82 3.21 23.06
C ASP A 9 -27.34 2.78 21.68
N SER A 10 -26.99 3.48 20.60
CA SER A 10 -27.01 2.87 19.26
C SER A 10 -25.65 2.23 19.04
N VAL A 11 -25.53 0.94 19.31
CA VAL A 11 -24.38 0.12 18.91
C VAL A 11 -24.38 0.06 17.38
N GLN A 12 -23.78 1.06 16.76
CA GLN A 12 -23.48 1.05 15.34
C GLN A 12 -22.31 0.07 15.18
N ALA A 13 -22.65 -1.17 14.87
CA ALA A 13 -21.69 -2.21 14.57
C ALA A 13 -20.81 -1.73 13.42
N ASN A 14 -19.60 -1.27 13.74
CA ASN A 14 -18.63 -0.83 12.77
C ASN A 14 -18.30 -2.05 11.88
N PRO A 15 -18.62 -2.04 10.57
CA PRO A 15 -18.31 -3.15 9.67
C PRO A 15 -16.80 -3.46 9.67
N TYR A 16 -15.94 -2.48 9.96
CA TYR A 16 -14.49 -2.63 10.12
C TYR A 16 -14.08 -3.50 11.33
N ALA A 17 -14.89 -3.56 12.38
CA ALA A 17 -14.61 -4.39 13.56
C ALA A 17 -14.75 -5.91 13.25
N ARG A 18 -15.46 -6.27 12.18
CA ARG A 18 -15.54 -7.67 11.72
C ARG A 18 -14.36 -8.10 10.87
N TYR A 19 -13.66 -7.18 10.20
CA TYR A 19 -12.41 -7.47 9.51
C TYR A 19 -11.23 -7.69 10.48
N ALA A 20 -11.33 -7.18 11.72
CA ALA A 20 -10.33 -7.40 12.77
C ALA A 20 -10.45 -8.76 13.50
N LYS A 21 -11.57 -9.49 13.33
CA LYS A 21 -11.86 -10.76 14.05
C LYS A 21 -11.85 -12.00 13.14
N GLN A 22 -10.90 -12.10 12.21
CA GLN A 22 -10.67 -13.30 11.39
C GLN A 22 -9.21 -13.80 11.46
N ALA A 23 -8.53 -13.57 12.58
CA ALA A 23 -7.13 -13.96 12.79
C ALA A 23 -6.93 -15.39 13.35
N GLN A 24 -7.84 -16.33 13.07
CA GLN A 24 -7.70 -17.71 13.53
C GLN A 24 -8.05 -18.68 12.40
N THR A 25 -7.08 -18.91 11.51
CA THR A 25 -6.75 -20.13 10.73
C THR A 25 -6.07 -19.72 9.40
N GLY A 26 -4.73 -19.76 9.35
CA GLY A 26 -3.91 -19.44 8.16
C GLY A 26 -3.04 -18.18 8.30
N ILE A 27 -2.13 -17.96 7.32
CA ILE A 27 -1.28 -16.76 7.19
C ILE A 27 -2.12 -15.50 7.46
N SER A 28 -1.64 -14.62 8.35
CA SER A 28 -2.38 -13.42 8.75
C SER A 28 -2.59 -12.48 7.55
N GLN A 29 -3.66 -11.67 7.57
CA GLN A 29 -3.93 -10.70 6.49
C GLN A 29 -2.75 -9.74 6.27
N ARG A 30 -2.08 -9.32 7.35
CA ARG A 30 -0.88 -8.47 7.28
C ARG A 30 0.29 -9.16 6.60
N GLU A 31 0.50 -10.43 6.89
CA GLU A 31 1.57 -11.21 6.29
C GLU A 31 1.33 -11.45 4.79
N LYS A 32 0.07 -11.69 4.37
CA LYS A 32 -0.31 -11.74 2.95
C LYS A 32 -0.02 -10.40 2.24
N GLU A 33 -0.38 -9.29 2.86
CA GLU A 33 -0.12 -7.94 2.34
C GLU A 33 1.39 -7.66 2.19
N GLY A 34 2.19 -8.07 3.18
CA GLY A 34 3.65 -8.00 3.12
C GLY A 34 4.23 -8.84 1.97
N GLN A 35 3.72 -10.05 1.75
CA GLN A 35 4.14 -10.90 0.63
C GLN A 35 3.82 -10.27 -0.74
N LEU A 36 2.68 -9.60 -0.89
CA LEU A 36 2.32 -8.89 -2.13
C LEU A 36 3.27 -7.72 -2.42
N LEU A 37 3.67 -6.96 -1.39
CA LEU A 37 4.67 -5.90 -1.51
C LEU A 37 6.04 -6.47 -1.90
N VAL A 38 6.48 -7.59 -1.29
CA VAL A 38 7.71 -8.28 -1.67
C VAL A 38 7.66 -8.72 -3.13
N LYS A 39 6.55 -9.32 -3.57
CA LYS A 39 6.36 -9.73 -4.96
C LYS A 39 6.46 -8.54 -5.93
N SER A 40 5.84 -7.41 -5.59
CA SER A 40 5.96 -6.18 -6.40
C SER A 40 7.41 -5.68 -6.46
N ALA A 41 8.12 -5.67 -5.33
CA ALA A 41 9.53 -5.29 -5.28
C ALA A 41 10.42 -6.22 -6.13
N GLN A 42 10.14 -7.52 -6.12
CA GLN A 42 10.85 -8.50 -6.95
C GLN A 42 10.56 -8.29 -8.44
N ALA A 43 9.33 -7.98 -8.82
CA ALA A 43 8.98 -7.67 -10.21
C ALA A 43 9.74 -6.43 -10.72
N PHE A 44 9.80 -5.37 -9.91
CA PHE A 44 10.60 -4.19 -10.21
C PHE A 44 12.10 -4.50 -10.30
N GLN A 45 12.64 -5.32 -9.40
CA GLN A 45 14.03 -5.74 -9.48
C GLN A 45 14.30 -6.53 -10.77
N GLY A 46 13.43 -7.47 -11.14
CA GLY A 46 13.57 -8.25 -12.37
C GLY A 46 13.54 -7.39 -13.64
N LEU A 47 12.75 -6.30 -13.65
CA LEU A 47 12.80 -5.29 -14.71
C LEU A 47 14.15 -4.57 -14.75
N LEU A 48 14.70 -4.15 -13.60
CA LEU A 48 16.01 -3.50 -13.54
C LEU A 48 17.15 -4.44 -13.97
N ASP A 49 17.08 -5.71 -13.57
CA ASP A 49 18.08 -6.73 -13.90
C ASP A 49 18.10 -7.01 -15.42
N ASN A 50 16.95 -6.92 -16.08
CA ASN A 50 16.80 -7.13 -17.53
C ASN A 50 16.46 -5.84 -18.29
N TRP A 51 16.91 -4.68 -17.78
CA TRP A 51 16.42 -3.38 -18.23
C TRP A 51 16.54 -3.11 -19.72
N ASN A 52 17.62 -3.58 -20.35
CA ASN A 52 17.85 -3.38 -21.79
C ASN A 52 16.87 -4.19 -22.67
N GLN A 53 16.19 -5.18 -22.09
CA GLN A 53 15.20 -6.02 -22.75
C GLN A 53 13.76 -5.70 -22.31
N ALA A 54 13.60 -4.91 -21.24
CA ALA A 54 12.30 -4.54 -20.70
C ALA A 54 11.52 -3.69 -21.70
N LYS A 55 10.31 -4.13 -22.03
CA LYS A 55 9.41 -3.38 -22.89
C LYS A 55 8.58 -2.41 -22.07
N TYR A 56 7.97 -1.43 -22.76
CA TYR A 56 7.10 -0.47 -22.10
C TYR A 56 5.89 -1.15 -21.45
N GLU A 57 5.34 -2.19 -22.06
CA GLU A 57 4.20 -2.95 -21.54
C GLU A 57 4.55 -3.68 -20.23
N ASP A 58 5.79 -4.16 -20.09
CA ASP A 58 6.26 -4.82 -18.87
C ASP A 58 6.38 -3.80 -17.72
N ILE A 59 6.88 -2.60 -18.04
CA ILE A 59 6.96 -1.45 -17.13
C ILE A 59 5.54 -1.05 -16.67
N GLU A 60 4.63 -0.86 -17.62
CA GLU A 60 3.25 -0.47 -17.35
C GLU A 60 2.53 -1.50 -16.48
N THR A 61 2.71 -2.79 -16.79
CA THR A 61 2.12 -3.89 -16.02
C THR A 61 2.62 -3.90 -14.58
N ALA A 62 3.94 -3.81 -14.39
CA ALA A 62 4.52 -3.83 -13.05
C ALA A 62 4.11 -2.59 -12.23
N ILE A 63 4.10 -1.41 -12.84
CA ILE A 63 3.68 -0.17 -12.19
C ILE A 63 2.19 -0.23 -11.82
N SER A 64 1.34 -0.73 -12.71
CA SER A 64 -0.09 -0.88 -12.46
C SER A 64 -0.36 -1.83 -11.29
N TYR A 65 0.32 -2.98 -11.26
CA TYR A 65 0.22 -3.92 -10.15
C TYR A 65 0.59 -3.27 -8.81
N ASN A 66 1.71 -2.56 -8.76
CA ASN A 66 2.14 -1.86 -7.54
C ASN A 66 1.14 -0.78 -7.11
N ARG A 67 0.64 0.03 -8.06
CA ARG A 67 -0.34 1.07 -7.77
C ARG A 67 -1.62 0.48 -7.18
N SER A 68 -2.12 -0.64 -7.70
CA SER A 68 -3.32 -1.29 -7.17
C SER A 68 -3.15 -1.74 -5.72
N LEU A 69 -1.98 -2.27 -5.34
CA LEU A 69 -1.69 -2.59 -3.94
C LEU A 69 -1.71 -1.34 -3.05
N TRP A 70 -1.05 -0.27 -3.52
CA TRP A 70 -0.97 0.98 -2.77
C TRP A 70 -2.30 1.71 -2.67
N THR A 71 -3.21 1.58 -3.64
CA THR A 71 -4.59 2.08 -3.54
C THR A 71 -5.31 1.45 -2.35
N LEU A 72 -5.21 0.12 -2.17
CA LEU A 72 -5.86 -0.57 -1.04
C LEU A 72 -5.31 -0.11 0.31
N PHE A 73 -4.00 0.09 0.43
CA PHE A 73 -3.39 0.61 1.65
C PHE A 73 -3.78 2.06 1.93
N PHE A 74 -3.79 2.88 0.88
CA PHE A 74 -4.14 4.29 0.97
C PHE A 74 -5.60 4.47 1.40
N GLU A 75 -6.55 3.78 0.76
CA GLU A 75 -7.97 3.83 1.10
C GLU A 75 -8.22 3.39 2.55
N ARG A 76 -7.54 2.32 3.00
CA ARG A 76 -7.64 1.87 4.40
C ARG A 76 -7.10 2.90 5.38
N ALA A 77 -5.99 3.58 5.04
CA ALA A 77 -5.38 4.60 5.88
C ALA A 77 -6.22 5.90 5.91
N GLU A 78 -6.84 6.29 4.80
CA GLU A 78 -7.78 7.41 4.73
C GLU A 78 -9.04 7.15 5.56
N ALA A 79 -9.55 5.92 5.56
CA ALA A 79 -10.71 5.51 6.34
C ALA A 79 -10.45 5.41 7.86
N ASP A 80 -9.19 5.50 8.30
CA ASP A 80 -8.83 5.52 9.72
C ASP A 80 -9.22 6.86 10.35
N ALA A 81 -10.32 6.87 11.12
CA ALA A 81 -10.82 8.06 11.80
C ALA A 81 -9.84 8.64 12.85
N GLU A 82 -8.99 7.80 13.46
CA GLU A 82 -8.03 8.25 14.46
C GLU A 82 -6.81 8.92 13.84
N GLN A 83 -6.62 8.75 12.52
CA GLN A 83 -5.50 9.31 11.77
C GLN A 83 -4.18 9.05 12.50
N THR A 84 -3.97 7.78 12.84
CA THR A 84 -2.81 7.30 13.58
C THR A 84 -1.50 7.67 12.85
N ALA A 85 -0.39 7.66 13.57
CA ALA A 85 0.93 7.92 12.97
C ALA A 85 1.20 6.98 11.78
N LEU A 86 0.79 5.71 11.90
CA LEU A 86 0.89 4.73 10.81
C LEU A 86 0.06 5.15 9.59
N SER A 87 -1.21 5.49 9.78
CA SER A 87 -2.09 5.89 8.68
C SER A 87 -1.57 7.14 7.97
N LYS A 88 -1.09 8.14 8.71
CA LYS A 88 -0.44 9.33 8.12
C LYS A 88 0.81 8.99 7.31
N THR A 89 1.64 8.07 7.79
CA THR A 89 2.80 7.57 7.04
C THR A 89 2.37 6.85 5.77
N ILE A 90 1.36 5.98 5.83
CA ILE A 90 0.84 5.26 4.65
C ILE A 90 0.25 6.23 3.62
N ILE A 91 -0.51 7.24 4.03
CA ILE A 91 -1.06 8.27 3.14
C ILE A 91 0.07 9.02 2.42
N SER A 92 1.08 9.48 3.17
CA SER A 92 2.23 10.19 2.60
C SER A 92 3.02 9.33 1.60
N LEU A 93 3.25 8.05 1.95
CA LEU A 93 3.92 7.12 1.05
C LEU A 93 3.06 6.76 -0.16
N GLY A 94 1.74 6.65 0.00
CA GLY A 94 0.81 6.42 -1.11
C GLY A 94 0.91 7.55 -2.15
N HIS A 95 0.87 8.81 -1.70
CA HIS A 95 1.10 9.96 -2.59
C HIS A 95 2.45 9.88 -3.31
N PHE A 96 3.53 9.58 -2.58
CA PHE A 96 4.86 9.40 -3.17
C PHE A 96 4.84 8.30 -4.25
N VAL A 97 4.25 7.14 -3.97
CA VAL A 97 4.18 6.01 -4.90
C VAL A 97 3.37 6.37 -6.13
N PHE A 98 2.22 7.02 -5.98
CA PHE A 98 1.38 7.42 -7.12
C PHE A 98 2.08 8.44 -8.01
N GLN A 99 2.71 9.46 -7.41
CA GLN A 99 3.48 10.47 -8.16
C GLN A 99 4.66 9.83 -8.88
N ARG A 100 5.43 8.98 -8.18
CA ARG A 100 6.60 8.30 -8.77
C ARG A 100 6.19 7.35 -9.89
N SER A 101 5.07 6.65 -9.74
CA SER A 101 4.51 5.80 -10.80
C SER A 101 4.15 6.61 -12.04
N ALA A 102 3.48 7.76 -11.88
CA ALA A 102 3.14 8.64 -12.99
C ALA A 102 4.39 9.18 -13.70
N GLN A 103 5.43 9.55 -12.94
CA GLN A 103 6.71 9.97 -13.49
C GLN A 103 7.37 8.87 -14.33
N ILE A 104 7.39 7.63 -13.85
CA ILE A 104 7.97 6.50 -14.60
C ILE A 104 7.27 6.30 -15.95
N LEU A 105 5.94 6.37 -15.97
CA LEU A 105 5.16 6.16 -17.20
C LEU A 105 5.31 7.34 -18.19
N ALA A 106 5.52 8.55 -17.69
CA ALA A 106 5.72 9.74 -18.53
C ALA A 106 7.17 9.93 -19.01
N GLU A 107 8.14 9.40 -18.27
CA GLU A 107 9.57 9.52 -18.57
C GLU A 107 9.91 8.82 -19.88
N LYS A 108 10.62 9.48 -20.80
CA LYS A 108 11.03 8.91 -22.10
C LYS A 108 12.46 8.40 -22.08
N ASP A 109 13.31 8.93 -21.20
CA ASP A 109 14.67 8.44 -21.01
C ASP A 109 14.67 7.21 -20.10
N HIS A 110 14.96 6.06 -20.71
CA HIS A 110 15.06 4.78 -20.01
C HIS A 110 16.12 4.80 -18.89
N ALA A 111 17.18 5.61 -18.98
CA ALA A 111 18.17 5.70 -17.91
C ALA A 111 17.61 6.40 -16.65
N GLN A 112 16.73 7.40 -16.83
CA GLN A 112 16.14 8.16 -15.72
C GLN A 112 15.09 7.36 -14.94
N ARG A 113 14.48 6.34 -15.55
CA ARG A 113 13.49 5.48 -14.88
C ARG A 113 14.12 4.59 -13.80
N LYS A 114 15.37 4.14 -13.97
CA LYS A 114 16.02 3.19 -13.03
C LYS A 114 16.01 3.65 -11.56
N PRO A 115 16.52 4.84 -11.20
CA PRO A 115 16.48 5.30 -9.82
C PRO A 115 15.06 5.49 -9.28
N MET A 116 14.08 5.71 -10.16
CA MET A 116 12.66 5.79 -9.76
C MET A 116 12.12 4.43 -9.32
N PHE A 117 12.47 3.36 -10.02
CA PHE A 117 12.14 1.99 -9.63
C PHE A 117 12.84 1.60 -8.32
N GLU A 118 14.12 1.92 -8.17
CA GLU A 118 14.88 1.65 -6.93
C GLU A 118 14.20 2.26 -5.69
N ALA A 119 13.69 3.49 -5.83
CA ALA A 119 12.95 4.14 -4.76
C ALA A 119 11.65 3.38 -4.41
N LEU A 120 10.89 2.92 -5.41
CA LEU A 120 9.68 2.13 -5.18
C LEU A 120 9.98 0.74 -4.57
N ILE A 121 11.05 0.08 -4.99
CA ILE A 121 11.54 -1.19 -4.42
C ILE A 121 11.83 -1.01 -2.93
N ASN A 122 12.56 0.06 -2.58
CA ASN A 122 12.94 0.34 -1.20
C ASN A 122 11.70 0.56 -0.32
N VAL A 123 10.75 1.38 -0.78
CA VAL A 123 9.49 1.63 -0.08
C VAL A 123 8.71 0.32 0.14
N ASN A 124 8.56 -0.51 -0.89
CA ASN A 124 7.85 -1.78 -0.78
C ASN A 124 8.52 -2.73 0.22
N LYS A 125 9.86 -2.85 0.20
CA LYS A 125 10.61 -3.69 1.13
C LYS A 125 10.50 -3.20 2.58
N GLN A 126 10.57 -1.89 2.81
CA GLN A 126 10.46 -1.33 4.15
C GLN A 126 9.08 -1.57 4.76
N ILE A 127 8.01 -1.35 4.00
CA ILE A 127 6.64 -1.58 4.48
C ILE A 127 6.38 -3.07 4.69
N ALA A 128 6.82 -3.93 3.77
CA ALA A 128 6.72 -5.38 3.96
C ALA A 128 7.42 -5.86 5.24
N SER A 129 8.64 -5.37 5.51
CA SER A 129 9.38 -5.67 6.73
C SER A 129 8.62 -5.24 8.00
N GLY A 130 7.94 -4.10 7.96
CA GLY A 130 7.07 -3.66 9.04
C GLY A 130 5.85 -4.55 9.26
N LEU A 131 5.28 -5.13 8.19
CA LEU A 131 4.09 -5.99 8.25
C LEU A 131 4.40 -7.43 8.71
N PHE A 132 5.66 -7.87 8.64
CA PHE A 132 6.09 -9.19 9.11
C PHE A 132 6.45 -9.24 10.61
N LYS A 133 6.46 -8.09 11.28
CA LYS A 133 6.71 -7.99 12.73
C LYS A 133 5.40 -8.03 13.51
#